data_AF-A0A927LDZ3-F1
#
_entry.id   AF-A0A927LDZ3-F1
#
_cell.length_a   1.000
_cell.length_b   1.000
_cell.length_c   1.000
_cell.angle_alpha   90.00
_cell.angle_beta   90.00
_cell.angle_gamma   90.00
#
_symmetry.space_group_name_H-M   'P 1'
#
loop_
_entity.id
_entity.type
_entity.pdbx_description
1 polymer ?
#
loop_
_entity_poly.entity_id
_entity_poly.type
_entity_poly.pdbx_seq_one_letter_code
_entity_poly.pdbx_strand_id
1 'polypeptide(L)'
;MKTTKIFLELKSNELNTAKAIFEKKQIVKSEMYAELSKLIDLAIEPAENIENNPMQFYYNWLIEKYKESNAMNLNPIKLVDLLEIDLKKFKEAIAKNNTIPNVCEPIEENFKTYAETPEELARLKLATDLVEVIQRTKKIVGFVKLSSLSPIIQFDSSKDDYIVNNDFVKSKHYKNVL
;
A
#
# COMPACT_ATOMS: atom_id res chain seq x y z
N MET A 1 16.73 19.48 21.41
CA MET A 1 16.55 20.40 20.26
C MET A 1 15.29 19.99 19.52
N LYS A 2 14.34 20.89 19.27
CA LYS A 2 13.16 20.58 18.44
C LYS A 2 13.60 20.55 16.98
N THR A 3 13.61 19.37 16.37
CA THR A 3 13.84 19.22 14.93
C THR A 3 12.66 19.88 14.21
N THR A 4 12.91 20.96 13.47
CA THR A 4 11.87 21.63 12.69
C THR A 4 11.62 20.80 11.44
N LYS A 5 10.43 20.22 11.33
CA LYS A 5 10.00 19.47 10.14
C LYS A 5 8.98 20.30 9.38
N ILE A 6 9.19 20.50 8.08
CA ILE A 6 8.26 21.22 7.21
C ILE A 6 7.67 20.24 6.20
N PHE A 7 6.34 20.15 6.14
CA PHE A 7 5.62 19.29 5.21
C PHE A 7 5.81 19.78 3.77
N LEU A 8 6.12 18.87 2.85
CA LEU A 8 6.34 19.15 1.43
C LEU A 8 5.18 18.66 0.57
N GLU A 9 4.85 17.37 0.70
CA GLU A 9 3.77 16.75 -0.06
C GLU A 9 3.27 15.47 0.60
N LEU A 10 2.02 15.15 0.30
CA LEU A 10 1.46 13.82 0.46
C LEU A 10 1.48 13.14 -0.91
N LYS A 11 2.07 11.96 -0.98
CA LYS A 11 2.05 11.15 -2.20
C LYS A 11 0.70 10.45 -2.37
N SER A 12 -0.34 11.25 -2.66
CA SER A 12 -1.73 10.78 -2.69
C SER A 12 -1.96 9.62 -3.66
N ASN A 13 -1.31 9.61 -4.83
CA ASN A 13 -1.43 8.51 -5.79
C ASN A 13 -0.86 7.19 -5.25
N GLU A 14 0.32 7.23 -4.62
CA GLU A 14 0.94 6.06 -3.99
C GLU A 14 0.08 5.56 -2.81
N LEU A 15 -0.43 6.47 -1.98
CA LEU A 15 -1.32 6.15 -0.86
C LEU A 15 -2.63 5.51 -1.34
N ASN A 16 -3.28 6.09 -2.36
CA ASN A 16 -4.53 5.57 -2.92
C ASN A 16 -4.33 4.19 -3.54
N THR A 17 -3.19 3.98 -4.23
CA THR A 17 -2.83 2.67 -4.78
C THR A 17 -2.64 1.64 -3.67
N ALA A 18 -1.91 2.00 -2.61
CA ALA A 18 -1.70 1.12 -1.46
C ALA A 18 -3.03 0.78 -0.75
N LYS A 19 -3.93 1.77 -0.58
CA LYS A 19 -5.28 1.57 -0.02
C LYS A 19 -6.08 0.60 -0.86
N ALA A 20 -6.13 0.79 -2.18
CA ALA A 20 -6.85 -0.10 -3.08
C ALA A 20 -6.34 -1.55 -3.03
N ILE A 21 -5.01 -1.75 -2.96
CA ILE A 21 -4.42 -3.10 -2.82
C ILE A 21 -4.80 -3.71 -1.48
N PHE A 22 -4.74 -2.94 -0.39
CA PHE A 22 -5.12 -3.40 0.95
C PHE A 22 -6.60 -3.78 1.02
N GLU A 23 -7.49 -2.94 0.53
CA GLU A 23 -8.94 -3.22 0.46
C GLU A 23 -9.22 -4.50 -0.35
N LYS A 24 -8.59 -4.63 -1.52
CA LYS A 24 -8.71 -5.84 -2.34
C LYS A 24 -8.24 -7.09 -1.58
N LYS A 25 -7.14 -6.99 -0.82
CA LYS A 25 -6.64 -8.10 0.03
C LYS A 25 -7.67 -8.47 1.10
N GLN A 26 -8.27 -7.49 1.77
CA GLN A 26 -9.29 -7.74 2.80
C GLN A 26 -10.54 -8.41 2.22
N ILE A 27 -11.01 -7.96 1.06
CA ILE A 27 -12.15 -8.59 0.36
C ILE A 27 -11.86 -10.05 0.06
N VAL A 28 -10.73 -10.35 -0.58
CA VAL A 28 -10.38 -11.73 -0.94
C VAL A 28 -10.14 -12.61 0.30
N LYS A 29 -9.57 -12.04 1.38
CA LYS A 29 -9.50 -12.74 2.67
C LYS A 29 -10.90 -13.08 3.18
N SER A 30 -11.83 -12.13 3.18
CA SER A 30 -13.20 -12.37 3.63
C SER A 30 -13.92 -13.44 2.79
N GLU A 31 -13.69 -13.49 1.47
CA GLU A 31 -14.19 -14.54 0.59
C GLU A 31 -13.65 -15.92 1.00
N MET A 32 -12.35 -16.02 1.26
CA MET A 32 -11.71 -17.26 1.71
C MET A 32 -12.29 -17.75 3.04
N TYR A 33 -12.48 -16.86 4.02
CA TYR A 33 -13.09 -17.20 5.30
C TYR A 33 -14.55 -17.61 5.15
N ALA A 34 -15.32 -16.93 4.29
CA ALA A 34 -16.70 -17.28 4.02
C ALA A 34 -16.83 -18.68 3.38
N GLU A 35 -15.98 -19.02 2.42
CA GLU A 35 -15.96 -20.37 1.84
C GLU A 35 -15.55 -21.43 2.87
N LEU A 36 -14.58 -21.13 3.73
CA LEU A 36 -14.19 -22.03 4.81
C LEU A 36 -15.33 -22.23 5.83
N SER A 37 -16.02 -21.16 6.23
CA SER A 37 -17.19 -21.23 7.12
C SER A 37 -18.29 -22.12 6.56
N LYS A 38 -18.55 -22.05 5.24
CA LYS A 38 -19.53 -22.93 4.58
C LYS A 38 -19.11 -24.40 4.63
N LEU A 39 -17.82 -24.69 4.49
CA LEU A 39 -17.31 -26.06 4.55
C LEU A 39 -17.37 -26.65 5.96
N ILE A 40 -17.17 -25.82 6.98
CA ILE A 40 -17.13 -26.29 8.37
C ILE A 40 -18.44 -26.11 9.15
N ASP A 41 -19.41 -25.40 8.56
CA ASP A 41 -20.70 -25.04 9.16
C ASP A 41 -20.57 -24.33 10.53
N LEU A 42 -19.54 -23.49 10.65
CA LEU A 42 -19.22 -22.72 11.85
C LEU A 42 -18.72 -21.34 11.45
N ALA A 43 -19.02 -20.34 12.28
CA ALA A 43 -18.42 -19.01 12.14
C ALA A 43 -16.92 -19.08 12.47
N ILE A 44 -16.10 -18.53 11.58
CA ILE A 44 -14.64 -18.50 11.74
C ILE A 44 -14.20 -17.05 11.84
N GLU A 45 -13.49 -16.74 12.91
CA GLU A 45 -12.81 -15.46 13.04
C GLU A 45 -11.46 -15.48 12.32
N PRO A 46 -11.03 -14.33 11.76
CA PRO A 46 -9.71 -14.23 11.15
C PRO A 46 -8.60 -14.60 12.13
N ALA A 47 -7.74 -15.56 11.74
CA ALA A 47 -6.63 -16.02 12.56
C ALA A 47 -5.39 -16.27 11.69
N GLU A 48 -4.22 -15.89 12.19
CA GLU A 48 -2.95 -15.93 11.43
C GLU A 48 -2.58 -17.33 10.90
N ASN A 49 -2.88 -18.37 11.69
CA ASN A 49 -2.69 -19.76 11.27
C ASN A 49 -3.57 -20.16 10.07
N ILE A 50 -4.79 -19.61 9.99
CA ILE A 50 -5.71 -19.82 8.86
C ILE A 50 -5.25 -19.02 7.65
N GLU A 51 -4.76 -17.79 7.83
CA GLU A 51 -4.27 -16.97 6.72
C GLU A 51 -3.07 -17.60 6.00
N ASN A 52 -2.14 -18.15 6.77
CA ASN A 52 -0.90 -18.72 6.23
C ASN A 52 -1.12 -20.09 5.60
N ASN A 53 -1.98 -20.93 6.17
CA ASN A 53 -2.23 -22.30 5.69
C ASN A 53 -3.72 -22.70 5.78
N PRO A 54 -4.60 -22.07 4.99
CA PRO A 54 -6.05 -22.27 5.09
C PRO A 54 -6.50 -23.69 4.77
N MET A 55 -5.84 -24.34 3.80
CA MET A 55 -6.13 -25.73 3.43
C MET A 55 -5.73 -26.72 4.52
N GLN A 56 -4.56 -26.50 5.15
CA GLN A 56 -4.09 -27.36 6.24
C GLN A 56 -5.02 -27.24 7.46
N PHE A 57 -5.47 -26.01 7.76
CA PHE A 57 -6.44 -25.78 8.82
C PHE A 57 -7.72 -26.59 8.57
N TYR A 58 -8.29 -26.50 7.36
CA TYR A 58 -9.47 -27.26 6.99
C TYR A 58 -9.28 -28.78 7.15
N TYR A 59 -8.16 -29.32 6.67
CA TYR A 59 -7.84 -30.74 6.81
C TYR A 59 -7.68 -31.21 8.25
N ASN A 60 -7.05 -30.40 9.10
CA ASN A 60 -6.93 -30.70 10.53
C ASN A 60 -8.31 -30.72 11.20
N TRP A 61 -9.16 -29.73 10.89
CA TRP A 61 -10.54 -29.71 11.38
C TRP A 61 -11.33 -30.94 10.92
N LEU A 62 -11.17 -31.36 9.66
CA LEU A 62 -11.85 -32.53 9.12
C LEU A 62 -11.44 -33.82 9.84
N ILE A 63 -10.15 -34.01 10.12
CA ILE A 63 -9.68 -35.15 10.91
C ILE A 63 -10.35 -35.16 12.28
N GLU A 64 -10.33 -34.03 13.00
CA GLU A 64 -10.88 -33.98 14.35
C GLU A 64 -12.40 -34.18 14.35
N LYS A 65 -13.13 -33.61 13.38
CA LYS A 65 -14.58 -33.81 13.24
C LYS A 65 -14.96 -35.28 13.06
N TYR A 66 -14.18 -36.03 12.30
CA TYR A 66 -14.45 -37.44 11.98
C TYR A 66 -13.60 -38.42 12.78
N LYS A 67 -12.90 -37.97 13.83
CA LYS A 67 -11.93 -38.79 14.57
C LYS A 67 -12.48 -40.13 15.06
N GLU A 68 -13.68 -40.12 15.64
CA GLU A 68 -14.34 -41.34 16.17
C GLU A 68 -14.92 -42.24 15.07
N SER A 69 -15.25 -41.67 13.90
CA SER A 69 -15.85 -42.40 12.78
C SER A 69 -14.85 -42.82 11.71
N ASN A 70 -13.63 -42.28 11.74
CA ASN A 70 -12.53 -42.61 10.85
C ASN A 70 -11.78 -43.87 11.33
N ALA A 71 -12.49 -44.98 11.42
CA ALA A 71 -11.93 -46.26 11.91
C ALA A 71 -10.74 -46.77 11.07
N MET A 72 -10.65 -46.36 9.80
CA MET A 72 -9.55 -46.73 8.89
C MET A 72 -8.37 -45.75 8.94
N ASN A 73 -8.41 -44.73 9.81
CA ASN A 73 -7.39 -43.69 9.91
C ASN A 73 -7.03 -43.09 8.54
N LEU A 74 -8.05 -42.80 7.73
CA LEU A 74 -7.89 -42.18 6.43
C LEU A 74 -7.26 -40.80 6.57
N ASN A 75 -6.39 -40.46 5.62
CA ASN A 75 -5.84 -39.12 5.53
C ASN A 75 -6.93 -38.11 5.12
N PRO A 76 -6.73 -36.80 5.37
CA PRO A 76 -7.74 -35.77 5.08
C PRO A 76 -8.22 -35.74 3.63
N ILE A 77 -7.31 -35.95 2.68
CA ILE A 77 -7.63 -35.91 1.24
C ILE A 77 -8.58 -37.04 0.89
N LYS A 78 -8.31 -38.25 1.38
CA LYS A 78 -9.19 -39.42 1.21
C LYS A 78 -10.53 -39.23 1.92
N LEU A 79 -10.55 -38.54 3.06
CA LEU A 79 -11.80 -38.20 3.75
C LEU A 79 -12.64 -37.23 2.91
N VAL A 80 -12.02 -36.22 2.30
CA VAL A 80 -12.69 -35.29 1.37
C VAL A 80 -13.29 -36.04 0.20
N ASP A 81 -12.52 -36.95 -0.41
CA ASP A 81 -12.99 -37.74 -1.55
C ASP A 81 -14.14 -38.67 -1.14
N LEU A 82 -14.04 -39.35 0.01
CA LEU A 82 -15.06 -40.26 0.53
C LEU A 82 -16.36 -39.54 0.91
N LEU A 83 -16.25 -38.33 1.45
CA LEU A 83 -17.38 -37.49 1.85
C LEU A 83 -17.90 -36.64 0.68
N GLU A 84 -17.34 -36.79 -0.52
CA GLU A 84 -17.70 -36.07 -1.74
C GLU A 84 -17.72 -34.54 -1.55
N ILE A 85 -16.79 -34.01 -0.75
CA ILE A 85 -16.77 -32.58 -0.42
C ILE A 85 -16.20 -31.77 -1.59
N ASP A 86 -16.99 -30.83 -2.12
CA ASP A 86 -16.53 -29.90 -3.15
C ASP A 86 -15.64 -28.78 -2.56
N LEU A 87 -14.34 -28.91 -2.77
CA LEU A 87 -13.34 -27.91 -2.37
C LEU A 87 -13.00 -26.88 -3.46
N LYS A 88 -13.68 -26.89 -4.62
CA LYS A 88 -13.29 -26.06 -5.77
C LYS A 88 -13.29 -24.57 -5.43
N LYS A 89 -14.40 -24.07 -4.88
CA LYS A 89 -14.54 -22.65 -4.52
C LYS A 89 -13.55 -22.21 -3.45
N PHE A 90 -13.29 -23.07 -2.47
CA PHE A 90 -12.30 -22.78 -1.43
C PHE A 90 -10.88 -22.72 -1.99
N LYS A 91 -10.50 -23.67 -2.86
CA LYS A 91 -9.20 -23.65 -3.57
C LYS A 91 -9.04 -22.38 -4.43
N GLU A 92 -10.10 -21.97 -5.13
CA GLU A 92 -10.11 -20.74 -5.92
C GLU A 92 -9.93 -19.49 -5.04
N ALA A 93 -10.60 -19.42 -3.89
CA ALA A 93 -10.46 -18.31 -2.95
C ALA A 93 -9.03 -18.23 -2.36
N ILE A 94 -8.43 -19.37 -2.00
CA ILE A 94 -7.04 -19.45 -1.54
C ILE A 94 -6.08 -18.96 -2.65
N ALA A 95 -6.28 -19.43 -3.89
CA ALA A 95 -5.44 -19.03 -5.01
C ALA A 95 -5.51 -17.51 -5.23
N LYS A 96 -6.70 -16.92 -5.23
CA LYS A 96 -6.89 -15.47 -5.31
C LYS A 96 -6.15 -14.76 -4.17
N ASN A 97 -6.26 -15.24 -2.93
CA ASN A 97 -5.60 -14.62 -1.78
C ASN A 97 -4.08 -14.61 -1.95
N ASN A 98 -3.51 -15.69 -2.48
CA ASN A 98 -2.07 -15.83 -2.70
C ASN A 98 -1.53 -14.97 -3.86
N THR A 99 -2.38 -14.59 -4.82
CA THR A 99 -1.96 -13.68 -5.92
C THR A 99 -1.77 -12.24 -5.48
N ILE A 100 -2.40 -11.83 -4.37
CA ILE A 100 -2.31 -10.47 -3.85
C ILE A 100 -1.19 -10.43 -2.79
N PRO A 101 -0.20 -9.54 -2.94
CA PRO A 101 0.88 -9.42 -1.96
C PRO A 101 0.32 -9.17 -0.55
N ASN A 102 1.00 -9.71 0.44
CA ASN A 102 0.69 -9.39 1.83
C ASN A 102 1.07 -7.94 2.09
N VAL A 103 0.04 -7.12 2.30
CA VAL A 103 0.17 -5.69 2.55
C VAL A 103 -0.42 -5.35 3.91
N CYS A 104 0.28 -4.51 4.66
CA CYS A 104 -0.25 -3.90 5.87
C CYS A 104 -1.19 -2.75 5.53
N GLU A 105 -2.01 -2.33 6.49
CA GLU A 105 -2.83 -1.14 6.33
C GLU A 105 -1.94 0.08 6.05
N PRO A 106 -2.18 0.83 4.96
CA PRO A 106 -1.34 1.95 4.60
C PRO A 106 -1.59 3.14 5.54
N ILE A 107 -0.57 3.52 6.30
CA ILE A 107 -0.59 4.67 7.19
C ILE A 107 -0.21 5.91 6.39
N GLU A 108 -1.06 6.95 6.42
CA GLU A 108 -0.84 8.21 5.67
C GLU A 108 0.54 8.82 5.92
N GLU A 109 1.02 8.75 7.15
CA GLU A 109 2.32 9.30 7.56
C GLU A 109 3.50 8.72 6.76
N ASN A 110 3.41 7.45 6.34
CA ASN A 110 4.44 6.80 5.52
C ASN A 110 4.51 7.35 4.08
N PHE A 111 3.50 8.11 3.66
CA PHE A 111 3.40 8.71 2.33
C PHE A 111 3.60 10.22 2.35
N LYS A 112 3.88 10.82 3.52
CA LYS A 112 4.21 12.22 3.65
C LYS A 112 5.72 12.43 3.49
N THR A 113 6.07 13.46 2.73
CA THR A 113 7.44 13.90 2.55
C THR A 113 7.65 15.20 3.34
N TYR A 114 8.72 15.27 4.13
CA TYR A 114 9.08 16.42 4.95
C TYR A 114 10.48 16.92 4.66
N ALA A 115 10.73 18.21 4.72
CA ALA A 115 12.08 18.77 4.87
C ALA A 115 12.45 18.73 6.36
N GLU A 116 13.53 18.03 6.71
CA GLU A 116 13.94 17.81 8.10
C GLU A 116 15.39 18.24 8.36
N THR A 117 16.27 18.09 7.38
CA THR A 117 17.69 18.44 7.55
C THR A 117 17.91 19.95 7.35
N PRO A 118 18.95 20.54 7.96
CA PRO A 118 19.29 21.96 7.72
C PRO A 118 19.45 22.30 6.23
N GLU A 119 20.01 21.37 5.45
CA GLU A 119 20.18 21.51 4.00
C GLU A 119 18.85 21.47 3.24
N GLU A 120 17.95 20.55 3.59
CA GLU A 120 16.60 20.50 3.02
C GLU A 120 15.82 21.77 3.35
N LEU A 121 15.90 22.26 4.59
CA LEU A 121 15.26 23.50 5.00
C LEU A 121 15.85 24.72 4.27
N ALA A 122 17.16 24.74 4.03
CA ALA A 122 17.81 25.79 3.24
C ALA A 122 17.37 25.76 1.77
N ARG A 123 17.30 24.58 1.15
CA ARG A 123 16.80 24.40 -0.22
C ARG A 123 15.32 24.79 -0.33
N LEU A 124 14.50 24.41 0.64
CA LEU A 124 13.10 24.79 0.70
C LEU A 124 12.98 26.32 0.79
N LYS A 125 13.72 26.97 1.69
CA LYS A 125 13.71 28.42 1.82
C LYS A 125 14.09 29.12 0.51
N LEU A 126 15.17 28.67 -0.14
CA LEU A 126 15.61 29.20 -1.43
C LEU A 126 14.53 29.10 -2.50
N ALA A 127 13.89 27.94 -2.62
CA ALA A 127 12.83 27.73 -3.60
C ALA A 127 11.59 28.59 -3.28
N THR A 128 11.21 28.71 -2.02
CA THR A 128 10.10 29.56 -1.57
C THR A 128 10.36 31.03 -1.86
N ASP A 129 11.55 31.54 -1.52
CA ASP A 129 11.94 32.93 -1.79
C ASP A 129 11.89 33.23 -3.30
N LEU A 130 12.32 32.27 -4.13
CA LEU A 130 12.25 32.39 -5.59
C LEU A 130 10.80 32.43 -6.12
N VAL A 131 9.93 31.57 -5.61
CA VAL A 131 8.49 31.58 -5.95
C VAL A 131 7.87 32.94 -5.59
N GLU A 132 8.15 33.47 -4.41
CA GLU A 132 7.63 34.79 -3.99
C GLU A 132 8.10 35.91 -4.93
N VAL A 133 9.38 35.89 -5.33
CA VAL A 133 9.91 36.88 -6.28
C VAL A 133 9.18 36.81 -7.61
N ILE A 134 8.97 35.60 -8.16
CA ILE A 134 8.25 35.40 -9.44
C ILE A 134 6.80 35.88 -9.33
N GLN A 135 6.11 35.52 -8.25
CA GLN A 135 4.72 35.94 -8.00
C GLN A 135 4.57 37.45 -7.83
N ARG A 136 5.51 38.12 -7.16
CA ARG A 136 5.51 39.58 -7.02
C ARG A 136 5.82 40.28 -8.33
N THR A 137 6.66 39.68 -9.16
CA THR A 137 7.20 40.35 -10.34
C THR A 137 6.47 40.08 -11.64
N LYS A 138 5.41 39.21 -11.69
CA LYS A 138 4.45 38.84 -12.77
C LYS A 138 4.73 39.29 -14.23
N LYS A 139 5.18 40.52 -14.44
CA LYS A 139 5.72 41.13 -15.68
C LYS A 139 7.14 40.70 -16.11
N ILE A 140 8.04 40.28 -15.21
CA ILE A 140 9.47 39.98 -15.58
C ILE A 140 9.62 38.65 -16.34
N VAL A 141 8.60 37.79 -16.27
CA VAL A 141 8.57 36.44 -16.84
C VAL A 141 8.73 36.39 -18.37
N GLY A 142 8.45 37.49 -19.08
CA GLY A 142 8.69 37.57 -20.53
C GLY A 142 10.17 37.53 -20.93
N PHE A 143 11.10 37.79 -20.01
CA PHE A 143 12.54 37.90 -20.30
C PHE A 143 13.38 36.71 -19.79
N VAL A 144 12.92 36.00 -18.77
CA VAL A 144 13.62 34.83 -18.22
C VAL A 144 12.93 33.57 -18.72
N LYS A 145 13.67 32.68 -19.40
CA LYS A 145 13.18 31.34 -19.72
C LYS A 145 12.94 30.58 -18.41
N LEU A 146 11.74 30.66 -17.84
CA LEU A 146 11.37 29.97 -16.60
C LEU A 146 11.60 28.44 -16.66
N SER A 147 11.67 27.88 -17.87
CA SER A 147 12.09 26.49 -18.10
C SER A 147 13.48 26.15 -17.53
N SER A 148 14.40 27.11 -17.39
CA SER A 148 15.70 26.85 -16.74
C SER A 148 15.62 26.75 -15.22
N LEU A 149 14.52 27.21 -14.61
CA LEU A 149 14.25 27.13 -13.18
C LEU A 149 13.37 25.92 -12.82
N SER A 150 12.91 25.15 -13.80
CA SER A 150 12.14 23.91 -13.61
C SER A 150 12.75 22.90 -12.63
N PRO A 151 14.09 22.80 -12.48
CA PRO A 151 14.67 21.94 -11.45
C PRO A 151 14.39 22.40 -10.01
N ILE A 152 14.02 23.67 -9.79
CA ILE A 152 13.85 24.30 -8.46
C ILE A 152 12.37 24.58 -8.16
N ILE A 153 11.62 25.00 -9.17
CA ILE A 153 10.19 25.35 -9.09
C ILE A 153 9.43 24.59 -10.17
N GLN A 154 8.16 24.27 -9.91
CA GLN A 154 7.27 23.60 -10.85
C GLN A 154 6.01 24.43 -11.06
N PHE A 155 5.44 24.39 -12.25
CA PHE A 155 4.18 25.08 -12.53
C PHE A 155 3.00 24.18 -12.17
N ASP A 156 2.12 24.65 -11.30
CA ASP A 156 0.88 23.98 -10.92
C ASP A 156 -0.27 24.55 -11.76
N SER A 157 -0.67 23.81 -12.79
CA SER A 157 -1.75 24.22 -13.69
C SER A 157 -3.11 24.36 -13.00
N SER A 158 -3.31 23.74 -11.83
CA SER A 158 -4.58 23.84 -11.10
C SER A 158 -4.72 25.18 -10.37
N LYS A 159 -3.59 25.76 -9.94
CA LYS A 159 -3.52 27.04 -9.25
C LYS A 159 -3.10 28.19 -10.17
N ASP A 160 -2.72 27.86 -11.41
CA ASP A 160 -2.15 28.79 -12.38
C ASP A 160 -0.93 29.54 -11.80
N ASP A 161 -0.09 28.83 -11.03
CA ASP A 161 1.00 29.42 -10.26
C ASP A 161 2.21 28.49 -10.14
N TYR A 162 3.37 29.05 -9.81
CA TYR A 162 4.57 28.30 -9.51
C TYR A 162 4.58 27.85 -8.05
N ILE A 163 4.94 26.60 -7.82
CA ILE A 163 5.14 26.02 -6.50
C ILE A 163 6.57 25.46 -6.40
N VAL A 164 7.01 25.20 -5.17
CA VAL A 164 8.31 24.58 -4.93
C VAL A 164 8.34 23.18 -5.55
N ASN A 165 9.45 22.82 -6.20
CA ASN A 165 9.70 21.46 -6.64
C ASN A 165 10.22 20.63 -5.45
N ASN A 166 9.45 19.64 -5.00
CA ASN A 166 9.82 18.84 -3.83
C ASN A 166 11.05 17.94 -4.08
N ASP A 167 11.32 17.55 -5.32
CA ASP A 167 12.49 16.75 -5.67
C ASP A 167 13.79 17.57 -5.60
N PHE A 168 13.71 18.89 -5.80
CA PHE A 168 14.80 19.82 -5.51
C PHE A 168 15.16 19.79 -4.03
N VAL A 169 14.15 19.97 -3.17
CA VAL A 169 14.33 20.00 -1.71
C VAL A 169 14.96 18.70 -1.22
N LYS A 170 14.52 17.57 -1.76
CA LYS A 170 15.03 16.23 -1.45
C LYS A 170 16.28 15.80 -2.22
N SER A 171 16.84 16.68 -3.06
CA SER A 171 18.06 16.40 -3.83
C SER A 171 17.99 15.12 -4.69
N LYS A 172 16.80 14.72 -5.15
CA LYS A 172 16.64 13.46 -5.93
C LYS A 172 17.25 13.55 -7.33
N HIS A 173 17.52 14.76 -7.83
CA HIS A 173 18.06 14.99 -9.17
C HIS A 173 19.51 15.50 -9.23
N TYR A 174 20.22 15.62 -8.11
CA TYR A 174 21.62 16.11 -8.07
C TYR A 174 22.66 14.99 -7.86
N LYS A 175 22.43 13.80 -8.44
CA LYS A 175 23.43 12.72 -8.43
C LYS A 175 24.34 12.67 -9.67
N ASN A 176 24.13 13.51 -10.68
CA ASN A 176 24.92 13.47 -11.92
C ASN A 176 25.43 14.86 -12.33
N VAL A 177 26.17 15.54 -11.45
CA VAL A 177 27.19 16.51 -11.87
C VAL A 177 28.27 16.54 -10.79
N LEU A 178 29.26 15.66 -10.90
CA LEU A 178 30.67 15.85 -10.53
C LEU A 178 31.47 14.69 -11.13
#